data_AF-A0A2V2SEC3-F1
#
_entry.id   AF-A0A2V2SEC3-F1
#
_cell.length_a   1.000
_cell.length_b   1.000
_cell.length_c   1.000
_cell.angle_alpha   90.00
_cell.angle_beta   90.00
_cell.angle_gamma   90.00
#
_symmetry.space_group_name_H-M   'P 1'
#
loop_
_entity.id
_entity.type
_entity.pdbx_description
1 polymer ?
#
loop_
_entity_poly.entity_id
_entity_poly.type
_entity_poly.pdbx_seq_one_letter_code
_entity_poly.pdbx_strand_id
1 'polypeptide(L)'
;MNAYLFTGLRSQLWQGQTSEACVSLIIYGGEEEASRKAFENWVLSPNYEENPVPTEVIKIIGAPILEQLLTETESTLINWNEICQEVRENLEETADDTGQGYWVDCDCYVKTGILSPNIESLRRDLPEEVTSDLNWSFDKTYYFLISVLTPPAPPTAYLEEPLGEQTSSNEDMKEQDAENPVGSEIAAYEQAFPELAGRELAVLVRARNAVVAAWLWRRHALTLPAGGHPIRVDAWCGAMSIEESV
;
A
#
# COMPACT_ATOMS: atom_id res chain seq x y z
N MET A 1 18.41 7.51 -1.82
CA MET A 1 17.53 8.51 -2.46
C MET A 1 16.15 8.19 -1.95
N ASN A 2 15.52 9.15 -1.26
CA ASN A 2 14.23 8.89 -0.61
C ASN A 2 13.17 8.57 -1.66
N ALA A 3 12.29 7.64 -1.31
CA ALA A 3 11.14 7.29 -2.10
C ALA A 3 9.96 6.96 -1.18
N TYR A 4 8.76 7.25 -1.66
CA TYR A 4 7.52 7.09 -0.90
C TYR A 4 6.46 6.47 -1.81
N LEU A 5 5.69 5.54 -1.24
CA LEU A 5 4.46 5.06 -1.83
C LEU A 5 3.31 5.92 -1.32
N PHE A 6 2.61 6.58 -2.23
CA PHE A 6 1.36 7.27 -1.89
C PHE A 6 0.16 6.52 -2.45
N THR A 7 -0.92 6.51 -1.66
CA THR A 7 -2.24 6.07 -2.09
C THR A 7 -3.25 7.15 -1.73
N GLY A 8 -4.08 7.52 -2.70
CA GLY A 8 -5.08 8.57 -2.55
C GLY A 8 -6.46 8.07 -2.93
N LEU A 9 -7.46 8.42 -2.11
CA LEU A 9 -8.87 8.31 -2.46
C LEU A 9 -9.28 9.59 -3.16
N ARG A 10 -9.70 9.47 -4.43
CA ARG A 10 -10.28 10.58 -5.18
C ARG A 10 -11.76 10.36 -5.43
N SER A 11 -12.51 11.45 -5.42
CA SER A 11 -13.91 11.51 -5.80
C SER A 11 -14.05 12.35 -7.07
N GLN A 12 -14.84 11.86 -8.03
CA GLN A 12 -15.08 12.51 -9.31
C GLN A 12 -16.58 12.62 -9.55
N LEU A 13 -17.05 13.83 -9.89
CA LEU A 13 -18.45 14.06 -10.25
C LEU A 13 -18.62 14.09 -11.77
N TRP A 14 -19.12 13.00 -12.34
CA TRP A 14 -19.39 12.89 -13.77
C TRP A 14 -20.89 12.75 -14.04
N GLN A 15 -21.45 13.66 -14.84
CA GLN A 15 -22.88 13.63 -15.23
C GLN A 15 -23.87 13.55 -14.04
N GLY A 16 -23.52 14.14 -12.90
CA GLY A 16 -24.34 14.12 -11.68
C GLY A 16 -24.21 12.84 -10.84
N GLN A 17 -23.30 11.93 -11.20
CA GLN A 17 -22.94 10.76 -10.41
C GLN A 17 -21.54 10.93 -9.82
N THR A 18 -21.41 10.64 -8.53
CA THR A 18 -20.12 10.60 -7.84
C THR A 18 -19.51 9.22 -8.01
N SER A 19 -18.25 9.17 -8.45
CA SER A 19 -17.45 7.95 -8.52
C SER A 19 -16.21 8.13 -7.65
N GLU A 20 -15.96 7.16 -6.79
CA GLU A 20 -14.81 7.15 -5.89
C GLU A 20 -13.81 6.08 -6.34
N ALA A 21 -12.53 6.42 -6.34
CA ALA A 21 -11.47 5.50 -6.76
C ALA A 21 -10.20 5.71 -5.93
N CYS A 22 -9.52 4.62 -5.60
CA CYS A 22 -8.18 4.65 -5.04
C CYS A 22 -7.14 4.59 -6.16
N VAL A 23 -6.12 5.44 -6.06
CA VAL A 23 -4.96 5.44 -6.95
C VAL A 23 -3.69 5.41 -6.13
N SER A 24 -2.65 4.71 -6.63
CA SER A 24 -1.36 4.62 -5.96
C SER A 24 -0.23 4.94 -6.92
N LEU A 25 0.82 5.57 -6.41
CA LEU A 25 2.00 5.92 -7.21
C LEU A 25 3.23 6.00 -6.30
N ILE A 26 4.37 5.59 -6.83
CA ILE A 26 5.67 5.77 -6.17
C ILE A 26 6.26 7.11 -6.59
N ILE A 27 6.69 7.91 -5.62
CA ILE A 27 7.39 9.17 -5.85
C ILE A 27 8.81 9.05 -5.27
N TYR A 28 9.83 9.38 -6.06
CA TYR A 28 11.24 9.31 -5.63
C TYR A 28 12.02 10.60 -5.92
N GLY A 29 13.08 10.84 -5.17
CA GLY A 29 14.01 11.96 -5.40
C GLY A 29 13.78 13.22 -4.57
N GLY A 30 12.77 13.25 -3.70
CA GLY A 30 12.50 14.41 -2.83
C GLY A 30 12.12 14.06 -1.39
N GLU A 31 11.87 15.10 -0.59
CA GLU A 31 11.36 14.96 0.77
C GLU A 31 9.88 14.55 0.79
N GLU A 32 9.42 14.02 1.92
CA GLU A 32 8.05 13.50 2.05
C GLU A 32 6.98 14.53 1.66
N GLU A 33 7.10 15.76 2.17
CA GLU A 33 6.13 16.82 1.91
C GLU A 33 6.07 17.22 0.43
N ALA A 34 7.23 17.36 -0.20
CA ALA A 34 7.34 17.64 -1.64
C ALA A 34 6.75 16.49 -2.46
N SER A 35 7.00 15.25 -2.03
CA SER A 35 6.49 14.04 -2.69
C SER A 35 4.99 13.88 -2.55
N ARG A 36 4.43 14.19 -1.38
CA ARG A 36 2.98 14.21 -1.16
C ARG A 36 2.30 15.23 -2.05
N LYS A 37 2.86 16.43 -2.16
CA LYS A 37 2.32 17.48 -3.03
C LYS A 37 2.42 17.11 -4.52
N ALA A 38 3.52 16.48 -4.94
CA ALA A 38 3.66 15.97 -6.30
C ALA A 38 2.59 14.91 -6.61
N PHE A 39 2.35 13.99 -5.68
CA PHE A 39 1.28 13.00 -5.80
C PHE A 39 -0.10 13.64 -5.89
N GLU A 40 -0.43 14.58 -4.99
CA GLU A 40 -1.72 15.30 -5.02
C GLU A 40 -1.95 16.02 -6.35
N ASN A 41 -0.94 16.72 -6.86
CA ASN A 41 -1.01 17.37 -8.18
C ASN A 41 -1.23 16.36 -9.31
N TRP A 42 -0.59 15.20 -9.24
CA TRP A 42 -0.78 14.12 -10.22
C TRP A 42 -2.22 13.58 -10.18
N VAL A 43 -2.79 13.36 -8.99
CA VAL A 43 -4.18 12.90 -8.83
C VAL A 43 -5.18 13.92 -9.38
N LEU A 44 -4.93 15.22 -9.16
CA LEU A 44 -5.76 16.33 -9.60
C LEU A 44 -5.54 16.73 -11.07
N SER A 45 -4.48 16.22 -11.71
CA SER A 45 -4.19 16.53 -13.09
C SER A 45 -5.33 15.99 -13.97
N PRO A 46 -5.96 16.83 -14.81
CA PRO A 46 -7.03 16.35 -15.67
C PRO A 46 -6.47 15.28 -16.61
N ASN A 47 -7.15 14.13 -16.70
CA ASN A 47 -6.92 13.22 -17.82
C ASN A 47 -7.21 14.02 -19.10
N TYR A 48 -6.16 14.25 -19.89
CA TYR A 48 -6.27 14.92 -21.17
C TYR A 48 -7.22 14.10 -22.05
N GLU A 49 -8.47 14.55 -22.16
CA GLU A 49 -9.26 14.69 -23.38
C GLU A 49 -10.69 15.18 -23.01
N GLU A 50 -10.96 16.43 -23.41
CA GLU A 50 -12.27 17.07 -23.61
C GLU A 50 -13.17 17.53 -22.43
N ASN A 51 -13.01 17.12 -21.17
CA ASN A 51 -13.71 17.79 -20.05
C ASN A 51 -13.01 17.62 -18.69
N PRO A 52 -12.60 18.71 -17.99
CA PRO A 52 -12.10 18.59 -16.63
C PRO A 52 -13.26 18.22 -15.70
N VAL A 53 -13.29 16.97 -15.27
CA VAL A 53 -14.21 16.50 -14.22
C VAL A 53 -13.75 17.10 -12.89
N PRO A 54 -14.64 17.78 -12.13
CA PRO A 54 -14.32 18.17 -10.77
C PRO A 54 -13.83 16.95 -10.00
N THR A 55 -12.58 17.00 -9.55
CA THR A 55 -11.91 15.94 -8.81
C THR A 55 -11.52 16.47 -7.45
N GLU A 56 -11.89 15.76 -6.40
CA GLU A 56 -11.55 16.05 -5.02
C GLU A 56 -10.71 14.91 -4.45
N VAL A 57 -9.70 15.23 -3.64
CA VAL A 57 -8.92 14.24 -2.91
C VAL A 57 -9.45 14.17 -1.49
N ILE A 58 -10.03 13.02 -1.12
CA ILE A 58 -10.65 12.81 0.20
C ILE A 58 -9.57 12.50 1.24
N LYS A 59 -8.60 11.65 0.86
CA LYS A 59 -7.56 11.17 1.77
C LYS A 59 -6.31 10.79 0.98
N ILE A 60 -5.14 11.07 1.56
CA ILE A 60 -3.84 10.58 1.08
C ILE A 60 -3.16 9.86 2.24
N ILE A 61 -2.61 8.69 1.96
CA ILE A 61 -1.66 7.99 2.84
C ILE A 61 -0.31 7.90 2.15
N GLY A 62 0.76 8.05 2.92
CA GLY A 62 2.14 7.88 2.47
C GLY A 62 2.86 6.84 3.30
N ALA A 63 3.75 6.09 2.68
CA ALA A 63 4.67 5.19 3.37
C ALA A 63 6.08 5.35 2.79
N PRO A 64 7.13 5.46 3.61
CA PRO A 64 8.49 5.43 3.09
C PRO A 64 8.77 4.08 2.41
N ILE A 65 9.54 4.09 1.33
CA ILE A 65 9.98 2.87 0.65
C ILE A 65 11.35 2.48 1.19
N LEU A 66 11.52 1.19 1.52
CA LEU A 66 12.82 0.62 1.86
C LEU A 66 13.78 0.80 0.67
N GLU A 67 14.95 1.41 0.88
CA GLU A 67 15.93 1.70 -0.19
C GLU A 67 16.58 0.43 -0.80
N GLN A 68 16.13 -0.76 -0.42
CA GLN A 68 16.61 -2.04 -0.92
C GLN A 68 15.54 -2.71 -1.78
N LEU A 69 15.94 -3.13 -2.99
CA LEU A 69 15.19 -4.05 -3.83
C LEU A 69 15.44 -5.46 -3.31
N LEU A 70 14.38 -6.14 -2.87
CA LEU A 70 14.49 -7.55 -2.50
C LEU A 70 14.32 -8.42 -3.75
N THR A 71 15.21 -9.40 -3.92
CA THR A 71 15.13 -10.39 -5.00
C THR A 71 15.28 -11.80 -4.46
N GLU A 72 15.03 -12.81 -5.29
CA GLU A 72 15.21 -14.21 -4.90
C GLU A 72 16.67 -14.62 -4.64
N THR A 73 17.64 -13.85 -5.18
CA THR A 73 19.08 -14.13 -5.02
C THR A 73 19.72 -13.27 -3.94
N GLU A 74 19.58 -11.94 -4.04
CA GLU A 74 20.21 -10.98 -3.14
C GLU A 74 19.43 -9.67 -3.02
N SER A 75 19.65 -8.95 -1.92
CA SER A 75 19.12 -7.60 -1.75
C SER A 75 20.11 -6.59 -2.33
N THR A 76 19.63 -5.69 -3.19
CA THR A 76 20.44 -4.64 -3.83
C THR A 76 19.84 -3.27 -3.55
N LEU A 77 20.62 -2.20 -3.75
CA LEU A 77 20.07 -0.85 -3.65
C LEU A 77 19.13 -0.58 -4.83
N ILE A 78 18.03 0.12 -4.57
CA ILE A 78 17.08 0.49 -5.61
C ILE A 78 17.73 1.46 -6.59
N ASN A 79 17.74 1.10 -7.87
CA ASN A 79 18.04 1.98 -8.99
C ASN A 79 16.75 2.30 -9.76
N TRP A 80 16.09 3.41 -9.39
CA TRP A 80 14.79 3.78 -9.98
C TRP A 80 14.85 3.96 -11.51
N ASN A 81 15.96 4.49 -12.05
CA ASN A 81 16.10 4.70 -13.48
C ASN A 81 16.10 3.37 -14.25
N GLU A 82 16.90 2.40 -13.80
CA GLU A 82 16.96 1.07 -14.40
C GLU A 82 15.62 0.33 -14.27
N ILE A 83 14.99 0.37 -13.09
CA ILE A 83 13.71 -0.29 -12.86
C ILE A 83 12.61 0.31 -13.75
N CYS A 84 12.51 1.64 -13.82
CA CYS A 84 11.52 2.31 -14.65
C CYS A 84 11.75 2.04 -16.15
N GLN A 85 13.01 1.92 -16.58
CA GLN A 85 13.33 1.55 -17.96
C GLN A 85 12.91 0.10 -18.24
N GLU A 86 13.30 -0.84 -17.38
CA GLU A 86 12.96 -2.26 -17.52
C GLU A 86 11.44 -2.48 -17.57
N VAL A 87 10.68 -1.84 -16.68
CA VAL A 87 9.22 -1.94 -16.68
C VAL A 87 8.61 -1.40 -17.97
N ARG A 88 9.15 -0.31 -18.52
CA ARG A 88 8.66 0.27 -19.78
C ARG A 88 8.93 -0.67 -20.96
N GLU A 89 10.15 -1.18 -21.07
CA GLU A 89 10.55 -2.12 -22.13
C GLU A 89 9.68 -3.39 -22.10
N ASN A 90 9.44 -3.95 -20.90
CA ASN A 90 8.56 -5.10 -20.74
C ASN A 90 7.10 -4.81 -21.14
N LEU A 91 6.55 -3.64 -20.77
CA LEU A 91 5.19 -3.27 -21.15
C LEU A 91 5.00 -3.15 -22.67
N GLU A 92 6.04 -2.70 -23.39
CA GLU A 92 6.03 -2.63 -24.85
C GLU A 92 6.11 -4.01 -25.51
N GLU A 93 6.75 -4.99 -24.86
CA GLU A 93 6.85 -6.38 -25.33
C GLU A 93 5.61 -7.23 -24.98
N THR A 94 4.93 -6.95 -23.86
CA THR A 94 3.86 -7.80 -23.31
C THR A 94 2.46 -7.22 -23.50
N ALA A 95 2.10 -6.80 -24.71
CA ALA A 95 0.76 -6.30 -25.03
C ALA A 95 -0.40 -7.31 -24.74
N ASP A 96 -0.09 -8.56 -24.39
CA ASP A 96 -1.04 -9.66 -24.17
C ASP A 96 -0.92 -10.37 -22.79
N ASP A 97 0.03 -10.01 -21.92
CA ASP A 97 0.32 -10.84 -20.74
C ASP A 97 -0.50 -10.40 -19.50
N THR A 98 -1.64 -11.05 -19.32
CA THR A 98 -2.44 -11.15 -18.08
C THR A 98 -1.69 -11.84 -16.92
N GLY A 99 -0.36 -11.89 -16.99
CA GLY A 99 0.54 -12.70 -16.17
C GLY A 99 1.02 -12.06 -14.87
N GLN A 100 0.59 -10.84 -14.53
CA GLN A 100 0.81 -10.32 -13.18
C GLN A 100 -0.02 -11.19 -12.22
N GLY A 101 0.67 -12.09 -11.53
CA GLY A 101 0.12 -13.28 -10.87
C GLY A 101 -1.12 -13.05 -10.01
N TYR A 102 -1.84 -14.15 -9.80
CA TYR A 102 -3.05 -14.23 -8.98
C TYR A 102 -2.91 -13.50 -7.64
N TRP A 103 -3.95 -12.71 -7.29
CA TRP A 103 -4.13 -12.20 -5.95
C TRP A 103 -4.39 -13.37 -5.00
N VAL A 104 -3.49 -13.52 -4.04
CA VAL A 104 -3.57 -14.55 -3.01
C VAL A 104 -3.36 -13.84 -1.67
N ASP A 105 -4.19 -14.15 -0.67
CA ASP A 105 -3.99 -13.67 0.70
C ASP A 105 -2.68 -14.25 1.26
N CYS A 106 -1.60 -13.50 1.10
CA CYS A 106 -0.25 -13.93 1.42
C CYS A 106 -0.05 -14.16 2.92
N ASP A 107 -0.84 -13.51 3.79
CA ASP A 107 -0.71 -13.69 5.24
C ASP A 107 -1.23 -15.06 5.70
N CYS A 108 -2.18 -15.65 4.96
CA CYS A 108 -2.62 -17.02 5.19
C CYS A 108 -1.53 -18.07 4.85
N TYR A 109 -0.68 -17.79 3.87
CA TYR A 109 0.31 -18.73 3.33
C TYR A 109 1.74 -18.51 3.83
N VAL A 110 2.11 -17.25 4.10
CA VAL A 110 3.46 -16.85 4.53
C VAL A 110 3.37 -16.23 5.92
N LYS A 111 3.24 -17.11 6.92
CA LYS A 111 3.02 -16.72 8.31
C LYS A 111 4.30 -16.18 8.97
N THR A 112 4.11 -15.26 9.91
CA THR A 112 5.18 -14.78 10.78
C THR A 112 5.70 -15.90 11.68
N GLY A 113 7.01 -16.01 11.82
CA GLY A 113 7.66 -16.96 12.74
C GLY A 113 7.83 -18.40 12.25
N ILE A 114 7.12 -18.83 11.19
CA ILE A 114 7.32 -20.14 10.55
C ILE A 114 7.54 -19.90 9.06
N LEU A 115 8.81 -19.69 8.70
CA LEU A 115 9.20 -19.49 7.30
C LEU A 115 9.86 -20.74 6.75
N SER A 116 9.45 -21.13 5.55
CA SER A 116 10.12 -22.18 4.79
C SER A 116 11.59 -21.80 4.55
N PRO A 117 12.53 -22.75 4.65
CA PRO A 117 13.97 -22.46 4.58
C PRO A 117 14.44 -22.03 3.18
N ASN A 118 13.71 -22.44 2.14
CA ASN A 118 13.98 -22.09 0.75
C ASN A 118 12.69 -22.09 -0.07
N ILE A 119 12.79 -21.56 -1.30
CA ILE A 119 11.69 -21.39 -2.24
C ILE A 119 11.06 -22.73 -2.64
N GLU A 120 11.85 -23.79 -2.81
CA GLU A 120 11.31 -25.13 -3.16
C GLU A 120 10.48 -25.74 -2.03
N SER A 121 10.92 -25.54 -0.77
CA SER A 121 10.17 -25.98 0.39
C SER A 121 8.88 -25.16 0.55
N LEU A 122 8.96 -23.83 0.32
CA LEU A 122 7.78 -22.97 0.28
C LEU A 122 6.78 -23.48 -0.75
N ARG A 123 7.23 -23.73 -1.99
CA ARG A 123 6.38 -24.23 -3.07
C ARG A 123 5.65 -25.51 -2.67
N ARG A 124 6.35 -26.50 -2.13
CA ARG A 124 5.77 -27.80 -1.77
C ARG A 124 4.68 -27.68 -0.70
N ASP A 125 4.80 -26.72 0.19
CA ASP A 125 3.92 -26.58 1.35
C ASP A 125 2.66 -25.73 1.03
N LEU A 126 2.54 -25.20 -0.19
CA LEU A 126 1.40 -24.41 -0.66
C LEU A 126 0.30 -25.29 -1.31
N PRO A 127 -0.97 -24.82 -1.35
CA PRO A 127 -2.04 -25.51 -2.05
C PRO A 127 -1.80 -25.61 -3.56
N GLU A 128 -2.34 -26.66 -4.17
CA GLU A 128 -2.13 -26.98 -5.60
C GLU A 128 -2.39 -25.78 -6.53
N GLU A 129 -3.48 -25.04 -6.27
CA GLU A 129 -3.90 -23.84 -7.01
C GLU A 129 -2.79 -22.76 -7.10
N VAL A 130 -1.98 -22.64 -6.05
CA VAL A 130 -0.86 -21.68 -5.98
C VAL A 130 0.39 -22.27 -6.63
N THR A 131 0.59 -23.60 -6.53
CA THR A 131 1.81 -24.30 -6.99
C THR A 131 1.88 -24.57 -8.49
N SER A 132 0.83 -24.25 -9.24
CA SER A 132 0.76 -24.39 -10.70
C SER A 132 2.06 -23.94 -11.37
N ASP A 133 2.59 -24.75 -12.29
CA ASP A 133 3.85 -24.47 -12.99
C ASP A 133 3.85 -23.12 -13.72
N LEU A 134 2.68 -22.65 -14.17
CA LEU A 134 2.51 -21.33 -14.79
C LEU A 134 2.86 -20.18 -13.82
N ASN A 135 2.64 -20.36 -12.51
CA ASN A 135 2.91 -19.37 -11.46
C ASN A 135 4.35 -19.44 -10.90
N TRP A 136 5.11 -20.47 -11.27
CA TRP A 136 6.43 -20.77 -10.70
C TRP A 136 7.55 -20.84 -11.73
N SER A 137 7.30 -20.40 -12.96
CA SER A 137 8.33 -20.29 -14.00
C SER A 137 9.54 -19.49 -13.51
N PHE A 138 10.73 -20.05 -13.69
CA PHE A 138 12.00 -19.39 -13.31
C PHE A 138 12.37 -18.25 -14.25
N ASP A 139 11.81 -18.24 -15.46
CA ASP A 139 12.16 -17.27 -16.50
C ASP A 139 11.33 -15.99 -16.40
N LYS A 140 10.34 -15.94 -15.50
CA LYS A 140 9.45 -14.79 -15.33
C LYS A 140 9.60 -14.20 -13.93
N THR A 141 9.92 -12.92 -13.86
CA THR A 141 9.91 -12.14 -12.62
C THR A 141 9.16 -10.84 -12.82
N TYR A 142 8.44 -10.41 -11.79
CA TYR A 142 7.65 -9.20 -11.78
C TYR A 142 8.03 -8.33 -10.59
N TYR A 143 7.68 -7.05 -10.67
CA TYR A 143 7.80 -6.12 -9.55
C TYR A 143 6.50 -6.13 -8.73
N PHE A 144 6.64 -6.42 -7.45
CA PHE A 144 5.57 -6.41 -6.45
C PHE A 144 5.85 -5.33 -5.41
N LEU A 145 4.78 -4.74 -4.90
CA LEU A 145 4.79 -3.76 -3.85
C LEU A 145 4.23 -4.39 -2.58
N ILE A 146 5.00 -4.35 -1.51
CA ILE A 146 4.56 -4.84 -0.20
C ILE A 146 4.29 -3.64 0.68
N SER A 147 3.04 -3.45 1.06
CA SER A 147 2.62 -2.46 2.05
C SER A 147 2.57 -3.13 3.42
N VAL A 148 3.40 -2.65 4.35
CA VAL A 148 3.40 -3.10 5.74
C VAL A 148 2.40 -2.25 6.52
N LEU A 149 1.31 -2.87 6.93
CA LEU A 149 0.16 -2.17 7.49
C LEU A 149 0.41 -1.84 8.97
N THR A 150 0.00 -0.64 9.37
CA THR A 150 -0.02 -0.27 10.78
C THR A 150 -0.99 -1.20 11.53
N PRO A 151 -0.55 -1.85 12.62
CA PRO A 151 -1.44 -2.69 13.41
C PRO A 151 -2.63 -1.87 13.92
N PRO A 152 -3.85 -2.45 14.00
CA PRO A 152 -4.97 -1.76 14.61
C PRO A 152 -4.61 -1.35 16.04
N ALA A 153 -4.92 -0.11 16.40
CA ALA A 153 -4.73 0.36 17.76
C ALA A 153 -5.43 -0.61 18.72
N PRO A 154 -4.80 -1.00 19.85
CA PRO A 154 -5.47 -1.82 20.84
C PRO A 154 -6.77 -1.10 21.24
N PRO A 155 -7.89 -1.83 21.40
CA PRO A 155 -9.13 -1.20 21.84
C PRO A 155 -8.81 -0.44 23.13
N THR A 156 -9.08 0.86 23.13
CA THR A 156 -8.93 1.70 24.31
C THR A 156 -9.78 1.03 25.39
N ALA A 157 -9.13 0.31 26.32
CA ALA A 157 -9.81 -0.17 27.50
C ALA A 157 -10.37 1.09 28.14
N TYR A 158 -11.70 1.23 28.15
CA TYR A 158 -12.38 2.30 28.85
C TYR A 158 -11.73 2.40 30.22
N LEU A 159 -10.95 3.46 30.44
CA LEU A 159 -10.61 3.84 31.79
C LEU A 159 -11.98 4.14 32.39
N GLU A 160 -12.49 3.23 33.21
CA GLU A 160 -13.61 3.54 34.09
C GLU A 160 -13.19 4.79 34.85
N GLU A 161 -13.71 5.94 34.45
CA GLU A 161 -13.56 7.16 35.23
C GLU A 161 -14.07 6.84 36.64
N PRO A 162 -13.30 7.17 37.69
CA PRO A 162 -13.73 6.85 39.04
C PRO A 162 -15.05 7.56 39.29
N LEU A 163 -16.08 6.79 39.68
CA LEU A 163 -17.36 7.27 40.17
C LEU A 163 -17.14 8.24 41.34
N GLY A 164 -17.00 9.53 41.02
CA GLY A 164 -16.90 10.64 41.94
C GLY A 164 -18.26 11.31 42.11
N GLU A 165 -18.93 10.94 43.20
CA GLU A 165 -20.03 11.59 43.92
C GLU A 165 -20.83 12.72 43.25
N GLN A 166 -22.14 12.47 43.13
CA GLN A 166 -23.19 13.42 42.81
C GLN A 166 -23.32 14.51 43.89
N THR A 167 -23.30 15.78 43.49
CA THR A 167 -24.12 16.83 44.10
C THR A 167 -24.74 17.75 43.05
N SER A 168 -26.05 17.56 42.86
CA SER A 168 -27.12 18.47 42.41
C SER A 168 -26.78 19.98 42.38
N SER A 169 -26.99 20.66 41.24
CA SER A 169 -28.21 21.47 40.98
C SER A 169 -28.13 22.33 39.69
N ASN A 170 -29.13 22.13 38.83
CA ASN A 170 -29.81 23.03 37.87
C ASN A 170 -29.09 23.72 36.67
N GLU A 171 -29.46 23.20 35.49
CA GLU A 171 -30.07 23.86 34.31
C GLU A 171 -29.29 24.87 33.45
N ASP A 172 -29.37 24.58 32.13
CA ASP A 172 -29.21 25.41 30.93
C ASP A 172 -27.79 25.80 30.46
N MET A 173 -27.18 24.95 29.61
CA MET A 173 -27.27 25.07 28.15
C MET A 173 -26.59 23.85 27.51
N LYS A 174 -27.29 23.20 26.56
CA LYS A 174 -26.73 22.12 25.73
C LYS A 174 -25.56 22.64 24.90
N GLU A 175 -24.33 22.39 25.34
CA GLU A 175 -23.24 22.09 24.41
C GLU A 175 -23.40 20.62 24.01
N GLN A 176 -24.18 20.39 22.95
CA GLN A 176 -23.95 19.22 22.13
C GLN A 176 -22.63 19.47 21.41
N ASP A 177 -21.53 19.08 22.05
CA ASP A 177 -20.35 18.64 21.31
C ASP A 177 -20.78 17.38 20.54
N ALA A 178 -21.38 17.61 19.38
CA ALA A 178 -21.55 16.60 18.37
C ALA A 178 -20.15 16.27 17.85
N GLU A 179 -19.54 15.26 18.45
CA GLU A 179 -18.31 14.63 18.02
C GLU A 179 -18.33 14.43 16.48
N ASN A 180 -17.41 15.14 15.83
CA ASN A 180 -16.97 15.04 14.43
C ASN A 180 -17.66 14.00 13.52
N PRO A 181 -18.63 14.41 12.67
CA PRO A 181 -19.16 13.55 11.59
C PRO A 181 -18.08 13.07 10.62
N VAL A 182 -17.00 13.85 10.44
CA VAL A 182 -15.86 13.57 9.55
C VAL A 182 -15.09 12.30 9.96
N GLY A 183 -14.99 12.02 11.27
CA GLY A 183 -14.29 10.83 11.75
C GLY A 183 -15.01 9.52 11.39
N SER A 184 -16.34 9.56 11.35
CA SER A 184 -17.16 8.39 11.02
C SER A 184 -17.10 8.04 9.52
N GLU A 185 -17.00 9.05 8.65
CA GLU A 185 -16.91 8.87 7.20
C GLU A 185 -15.54 8.30 6.79
N ILE A 186 -14.44 8.79 7.38
CA ILE A 186 -13.09 8.25 7.11
C ILE A 186 -12.99 6.78 7.50
N ALA A 187 -13.56 6.40 8.65
CA ALA A 187 -13.57 5.01 9.10
C ALA A 187 -14.39 4.11 8.16
N ALA A 188 -15.49 4.61 7.60
CA ALA A 188 -16.26 3.90 6.59
C ALA A 188 -15.46 3.71 5.29
N TYR A 189 -14.70 4.72 4.86
CA TYR A 189 -13.81 4.61 3.71
C TYR A 189 -12.67 3.62 3.91
N GLU A 190 -12.07 3.55 5.09
CA GLU A 190 -11.03 2.55 5.39
C GLU A 190 -11.57 1.11 5.36
N GLN A 191 -12.84 0.91 5.72
CA GLN A 191 -13.51 -0.39 5.59
C GLN A 191 -13.84 -0.72 4.13
N ALA A 192 -14.27 0.27 3.35
CA ALA A 192 -14.63 0.09 1.94
C ALA A 192 -13.40 -0.03 1.02
N PHE A 193 -12.30 0.63 1.37
CA PHE A 193 -11.05 0.70 0.62
C PHE A 193 -9.87 0.31 1.52
N PRO A 194 -9.56 -0.99 1.65
CA PRO A 194 -8.44 -1.47 2.44
C PRO A 194 -7.08 -0.88 2.02
N GLU A 195 -6.97 -0.37 0.80
CA GLU A 195 -5.80 0.37 0.29
C GLU A 195 -5.49 1.61 1.14
N LEU A 196 -6.48 2.20 1.81
CA LEU A 196 -6.35 3.42 2.61
C LEU A 196 -5.96 3.18 4.07
N ALA A 197 -5.73 1.92 4.44
CA ALA A 197 -5.21 1.56 5.75
C ALA A 197 -3.84 2.23 6.00
N GLY A 198 -3.57 2.59 7.26
CA GLY A 198 -2.28 3.12 7.66
C GLY A 198 -1.14 2.17 7.29
N ARG A 199 0.00 2.74 6.87
CA ARG A 199 1.18 2.00 6.46
C ARG A 199 2.39 2.54 7.19
N GLU A 200 3.24 1.63 7.66
CA GLU A 200 4.52 2.02 8.28
C GLU A 200 5.65 2.07 7.27
N LEU A 201 5.62 1.18 6.28
CA LEU A 201 6.68 0.98 5.31
C LEU A 201 6.10 0.36 4.03
N ALA A 202 6.69 0.71 2.90
CA ALA A 202 6.51 0.01 1.64
C ALA A 202 7.83 -0.62 1.18
N VAL A 203 7.75 -1.74 0.47
CA VAL A 203 8.93 -2.48 -0.02
C VAL A 203 8.71 -2.90 -1.45
N LEU A 204 9.72 -2.64 -2.28
CA LEU A 204 9.75 -3.11 -3.66
C LEU A 204 10.44 -4.47 -3.71
N VAL A 205 9.78 -5.44 -4.33
CA VAL A 205 10.29 -6.81 -4.45
C VAL A 205 10.21 -7.26 -5.90
N ARG A 206 11.30 -7.83 -6.40
CA ARG A 206 11.33 -8.55 -7.67
C ARG A 206 11.24 -10.04 -7.40
N ALA A 207 10.13 -10.66 -7.81
CA ALA A 207 9.87 -12.07 -7.55
C ALA A 207 9.05 -12.69 -8.69
N ARG A 208 9.05 -14.03 -8.79
CA ARG A 208 8.21 -14.74 -9.76
C ARG A 208 6.71 -14.63 -9.50
N ASN A 209 6.30 -14.46 -8.24
CA ASN A 209 4.89 -14.31 -7.84
C ASN A 209 4.75 -13.61 -6.48
N ALA A 210 3.52 -13.22 -6.13
CA ALA A 210 3.19 -12.51 -4.91
C ALA A 210 3.54 -13.28 -3.62
N VAL A 211 3.41 -14.61 -3.62
CA VAL A 211 3.74 -15.45 -2.45
C VAL A 211 5.25 -15.47 -2.19
N VAL A 212 6.06 -15.56 -3.25
CA VAL A 212 7.51 -15.43 -3.14
C VAL A 212 7.89 -14.02 -2.68
N ALA A 213 7.21 -12.98 -3.19
CA ALA A 213 7.44 -11.62 -2.73
C ALA A 213 7.19 -11.47 -1.22
N ALA A 214 6.04 -11.95 -0.74
CA ALA A 214 5.71 -11.98 0.68
C ALA A 214 6.74 -12.75 1.52
N TRP A 215 7.17 -13.92 1.04
CA TRP A 215 8.20 -14.72 1.72
C TRP A 215 9.54 -14.02 1.80
N LEU A 216 9.98 -13.34 0.72
CA LEU A 216 11.22 -12.55 0.72
C LEU A 216 11.16 -11.43 1.76
N TRP A 217 10.05 -10.68 1.81
CA TRP A 217 9.86 -9.66 2.83
C TRP A 217 9.89 -10.26 4.25
N ARG A 218 9.09 -11.29 4.52
CA ARG A 218 9.03 -11.90 5.85
C ARG A 218 10.41 -12.41 6.30
N ARG A 219 11.19 -12.98 5.38
CA ARG A 219 12.56 -13.43 5.65
C ARG A 219 13.50 -12.26 5.94
N HIS A 220 13.41 -11.18 5.18
CA HIS A 220 14.20 -9.96 5.41
C HIS A 220 13.82 -9.31 6.75
N ALA A 221 12.54 -9.24 7.06
CA ALA A 221 11.99 -8.53 8.21
C ALA A 221 12.01 -9.32 9.52
N LEU A 222 12.56 -10.54 9.57
CA LEU A 222 12.59 -11.39 10.77
C LEU A 222 13.12 -10.67 12.02
N THR A 223 14.06 -9.75 11.84
CA THR A 223 14.69 -8.99 12.94
C THR A 223 14.18 -7.55 13.05
N LEU A 224 13.25 -7.15 12.18
CA LEU A 224 12.68 -5.80 12.18
C LEU A 224 11.40 -5.76 13.02
N PRO A 225 11.12 -4.67 13.76
CA PRO A 225 9.86 -4.52 14.49
C PRO A 225 8.62 -4.72 13.60
N ALA A 226 8.68 -4.18 12.37
CA ALA A 226 7.63 -4.28 11.37
C ALA A 226 7.46 -5.70 10.76
N GLY A 227 8.36 -6.64 11.06
CA GLY A 227 8.32 -8.01 10.52
C GLY A 227 7.12 -8.84 10.98
N GLY A 228 6.49 -8.44 12.10
CA GLY A 228 5.28 -9.06 12.62
C GLY A 228 3.98 -8.47 12.07
N HIS A 229 4.03 -7.36 11.34
CA HIS A 229 2.84 -6.61 10.94
C HIS A 229 2.12 -7.29 9.77
N PRO A 230 0.79 -7.12 9.63
CA PRO A 230 0.06 -7.56 8.45
C PRO A 230 0.64 -6.93 7.18
N ILE A 231 0.59 -7.65 6.06
CA ILE A 231 1.08 -7.13 4.79
C ILE A 231 0.01 -7.21 3.71
N ARG A 232 0.09 -6.27 2.78
CA ARG A 232 -0.63 -6.33 1.52
C ARG A 232 0.39 -6.40 0.39
N VAL A 233 0.18 -7.30 -0.56
CA VAL A 233 1.04 -7.46 -1.74
C VAL A 233 0.25 -7.01 -2.95
N ASP A 234 0.68 -5.91 -3.56
CA ASP A 234 0.08 -5.37 -4.78
C ASP A 234 1.05 -5.54 -5.96
N ALA A 235 0.51 -5.53 -7.18
CA ALA A 235 1.36 -5.34 -8.36
C ALA A 235 1.95 -3.93 -8.37
N TRP A 236 3.06 -3.75 -9.09
CA TRP A 236 3.65 -2.44 -9.31
C TRP A 236 2.64 -1.41 -9.86
N CYS A 237 2.60 -0.23 -9.23
CA CYS A 237 1.61 0.83 -9.54
C CYS A 237 2.15 2.00 -10.36
N GLY A 238 3.42 1.97 -10.80
CA GLY A 238 4.08 3.10 -11.47
C GLY A 238 4.97 3.92 -10.53
N ALA A 239 5.86 4.71 -11.12
CA ALA A 239 6.73 5.63 -10.38
C ALA A 239 6.97 6.96 -11.13
N MET A 240 7.25 8.02 -10.39
CA MET A 240 7.57 9.35 -10.87
C MET A 240 8.75 9.95 -10.08
N SER A 241 9.65 10.63 -10.79
CA SER A 241 10.70 11.43 -10.15
C SER A 241 10.18 12.82 -9.78
N ILE A 242 10.61 13.32 -8.64
CA ILE A 242 10.72 14.75 -8.39
C ILE A 242 12.12 15.09 -8.89
N GLU A 243 12.26 15.48 -10.15
CA GLU A 243 13.52 16.07 -10.58
C GLU A 243 13.79 17.27 -9.65
N GLU A 244 14.93 17.27 -8.95
CA GLU A 244 15.36 18.45 -8.20
C GLU A 244 15.35 19.61 -9.19
N SER A 245 14.41 20.53 -9.02
CA SER A 245 14.40 21.79 -9.75
C SER A 245 15.64 22.56 -9.32
N VAL A 246 16.77 22.29 -9.97
CA VAL A 246 18.01 23.07 -9.87
C VAL A 246 18.10 24.00 -11.06
#